data_AF-A0A2H3B8T0-F1
#
_entry.id   AF-A0A2H3B8T0-F1
#
_cell.length_a   1.000
_cell.length_b   1.000
_cell.length_c   1.000
_cell.angle_alpha   90.00
_cell.angle_beta   90.00
_cell.angle_gamma   90.00
#
_symmetry.space_group_name_H-M   'P 1'
#
loop_
_entity.id
_entity.type
_entity.pdbx_description
1 polymer ?
#
loop_
_entity_poly.entity_id
_entity_poly.type
_entity_poly.pdbx_seq_one_letter_code
_entity_poly.pdbx_strand_id
1 'polypeptide(L)'
;MSVFSFSDQDSDEDPLNALPPLLGNSDKAASDILNLMGRCCNAKEIVIGVQEAVERLEHHLAGADLDDEQVQPNRQLLTLVRMYATAIPRLKFRKKPASETLRPIVTELASAFRRAGPHSSRVEGRQIMEASADLVVKLDLWAKTQPDVQKDEIASCRALYQNLLDDTVTSYEQGIQASLGARIFARWFPRLSFRSVPAAGWEDGQKAINAMLDSYGSIDFSVEAMALTPSLCHFILLAHNQEDSLKTIRTLSTMLPIIISCIQANHTLDECVSFLLDTLYLNYAEIPEDISIPLCTVLPTLASAHPDSSLRHQTFRALSTVLSLSAPPLRLQVLQDLCSASDFPQMRVAAVGLVKEAVLEAFGSSAPSSNLFASPRFLQVLGPILFRPNPPDFFSPVPSLTVLEESSEPARLVECLALLYVLILQDKKNKTGIRDRDNLKNIERQLLGPIRKTLSVLLNDPEVAKKHVHAVLPLVALNAGIERIDEAIQKEGLQTLH
;
A
#
# COMPACT_ATOMS: atom_id res chain seq x y z
N MET A 1 -45.17 -25.93 53.96
CA MET A 1 -44.00 -25.14 54.40
C MET A 1 -42.91 -25.31 53.35
N SER A 2 -42.50 -24.37 52.51
CA SER A 2 -43.05 -23.08 52.07
C SER A 2 -42.94 -23.11 50.54
N VAL A 3 -44.08 -23.04 49.86
CA VAL A 3 -44.15 -22.87 48.41
C VAL A 3 -43.81 -21.40 48.15
N PHE A 4 -42.63 -21.13 47.60
CA PHE A 4 -42.34 -19.81 47.03
C PHE A 4 -43.06 -19.75 45.68
N SER A 5 -44.26 -19.19 45.76
CA SER A 5 -44.99 -18.60 44.65
C SER A 5 -44.09 -17.54 44.01
N PHE A 6 -43.62 -17.79 42.78
CA PHE A 6 -43.19 -16.73 41.87
C PHE A 6 -44.45 -15.94 41.49
N SER A 7 -44.77 -14.93 42.28
CA SER A 7 -45.70 -13.88 41.92
C SER A 7 -45.01 -12.94 40.94
N ASP A 8 -45.72 -12.61 39.86
CA ASP A 8 -45.45 -11.55 38.89
C ASP A 8 -44.60 -10.37 39.44
N GLN A 9 -43.29 -10.42 39.17
CA GLN A 9 -42.42 -9.24 39.17
C GLN A 9 -42.06 -8.95 37.72
N ASP A 10 -43.00 -8.32 37.02
CA ASP A 10 -42.95 -8.04 35.58
C ASP A 10 -42.43 -6.61 35.31
N SER A 11 -41.52 -6.07 36.14
CA SER A 11 -41.26 -4.61 36.11
C SER A 11 -39.89 -4.06 36.49
N ASP A 12 -38.76 -4.77 36.44
CA ASP A 12 -37.47 -4.14 36.83
C ASP A 12 -36.24 -4.33 35.92
N GLU A 13 -36.34 -4.99 34.77
CA GLU A 13 -35.23 -5.02 33.80
C GLU A 13 -35.73 -4.80 32.36
N ASP A 14 -36.44 -3.69 32.12
CA ASP A 14 -36.78 -3.24 30.76
C ASP A 14 -35.48 -2.88 30.01
N PRO A 15 -35.11 -3.63 28.94
CA PRO A 15 -33.89 -3.36 28.19
C PRO A 15 -33.84 -1.95 27.60
N LEU A 16 -34.99 -1.34 27.32
CA LEU A 16 -35.07 0.02 26.76
C LEU A 16 -34.56 1.07 27.76
N ASN A 17 -34.76 0.85 29.05
CA ASN A 17 -34.34 1.79 30.11
C ASN A 17 -32.92 1.49 30.61
N ALA A 18 -32.51 0.21 30.64
CA ALA A 18 -31.22 -0.20 31.16
C ALA A 18 -30.07 -0.02 30.14
N LEU A 19 -30.34 -0.11 28.84
CA LEU A 19 -29.31 -0.10 27.81
C LEU A 19 -28.59 1.26 27.66
N PRO A 20 -29.26 2.42 27.60
CA PRO A 20 -28.59 3.72 27.48
C PRO A 20 -27.55 4.03 28.58
N PRO A 21 -27.85 3.89 29.89
CA PRO A 21 -26.87 4.19 30.94
C PRO A 21 -25.72 3.19 31.00
N LEU A 22 -25.93 1.95 30.56
CA LEU A 22 -24.90 0.91 30.56
C LEU A 22 -23.94 1.03 29.38
N LEU A 23 -24.40 1.46 28.20
CA LEU A 23 -23.55 1.61 27.01
C LEU A 23 -22.42 2.61 27.20
N GLY A 24 -22.70 3.74 27.87
CA GLY A 24 -21.69 4.76 28.16
C GLY A 24 -20.64 4.32 29.17
N ASN A 25 -20.86 3.22 29.89
CA ASN A 25 -19.99 2.80 30.98
C ASN A 25 -18.83 1.93 30.49
N SER A 26 -17.61 2.30 30.86
CA SER A 26 -16.39 1.58 30.50
C SER A 26 -16.06 0.40 31.42
N ASP A 27 -16.85 0.18 32.48
CA ASP A 27 -16.68 -0.94 33.40
C ASP A 27 -16.95 -2.28 32.70
N LYS A 28 -16.12 -3.28 33.01
CA LYS A 28 -16.30 -4.66 32.58
C LYS A 28 -17.64 -5.22 33.07
N ALA A 29 -18.06 -4.89 34.29
CA ALA A 29 -19.34 -5.35 34.83
C ALA A 29 -20.53 -4.88 33.97
N ALA A 30 -20.49 -3.63 33.49
CA ALA A 30 -21.53 -3.11 32.58
C ALA A 30 -21.55 -3.89 31.26
N SER A 31 -20.37 -4.21 30.70
CA SER A 31 -20.28 -5.04 29.50
C SER A 31 -20.80 -6.46 29.72
N ASP A 32 -20.52 -7.07 30.88
CA ASP A 32 -21.01 -8.40 31.23
C ASP A 32 -22.55 -8.41 31.38
N ILE A 33 -23.13 -7.36 31.96
CA ILE A 33 -24.59 -7.17 32.04
C ILE A 33 -25.19 -7.01 30.64
N LEU A 34 -24.64 -6.16 29.78
CA LEU A 34 -25.12 -5.98 28.40
C LEU A 34 -25.06 -7.29 27.60
N ASN A 35 -24.00 -8.07 27.78
CA ASN A 35 -23.87 -9.40 27.17
C ASN A 35 -24.94 -10.38 27.70
N LEU A 36 -25.24 -10.35 29.00
CA LEU A 36 -26.29 -11.17 29.61
C LEU A 36 -27.67 -10.76 29.09
N MET A 37 -27.95 -9.45 29.03
CA MET A 37 -29.19 -8.91 28.49
C MET A 37 -29.43 -9.37 27.05
N GLY A 38 -28.41 -9.26 26.19
CA GLY A 38 -28.50 -9.70 24.78
C GLY A 38 -28.85 -11.18 24.62
N ARG A 39 -28.47 -12.03 25.59
CA ARG A 39 -28.73 -13.48 25.58
C ARG A 39 -30.06 -13.88 26.23
N CYS A 40 -30.41 -13.23 27.33
CA CYS A 40 -31.48 -13.69 28.23
C CYS A 40 -32.78 -12.90 28.09
N CYS A 41 -32.72 -11.61 27.77
CA CYS A 41 -33.92 -10.77 27.67
C CYS A 41 -34.73 -11.08 26.39
N ASN A 42 -35.94 -10.54 26.34
CA ASN A 42 -36.81 -10.65 25.18
C ASN A 42 -36.10 -10.10 23.92
N ALA A 43 -35.93 -10.96 22.90
CA ALA A 43 -35.19 -10.62 21.69
C ALA A 43 -35.78 -9.41 20.94
N LYS A 44 -37.11 -9.23 20.99
CA LYS A 44 -37.77 -8.10 20.32
C LYS A 44 -37.44 -6.77 20.99
N GLU A 45 -37.48 -6.73 22.32
CA GLU A 45 -37.16 -5.53 23.10
C GLU A 45 -35.69 -5.17 22.96
N ILE A 46 -34.80 -6.17 22.99
CA ILE A 46 -33.37 -5.94 22.75
C ILE A 46 -33.14 -5.35 21.36
N VAL A 47 -33.73 -5.91 20.30
CA VAL A 47 -33.54 -5.40 18.94
C VAL A 47 -34.04 -3.96 18.81
N ILE A 48 -35.19 -3.62 19.40
CA ILE A 48 -35.71 -2.25 19.40
C ILE A 48 -34.80 -1.31 20.20
N GLY A 49 -34.36 -1.71 21.40
CA GLY A 49 -33.48 -0.88 22.23
C GLY A 49 -32.10 -0.66 21.64
N VAL A 50 -31.54 -1.68 20.99
CA VAL A 50 -30.28 -1.57 20.25
C VAL A 50 -30.47 -0.63 19.04
N GLN A 51 -31.60 -0.72 18.34
CA GLN A 51 -31.90 0.17 17.21
C GLN A 51 -31.97 1.64 17.63
N GLU A 52 -32.74 1.93 18.68
CA GLU A 52 -32.83 3.28 19.23
C GLU A 52 -31.45 3.78 19.73
N ALA A 53 -30.63 2.91 20.30
CA ALA A 53 -29.28 3.27 20.70
C ALA A 53 -28.34 3.54 19.52
N VAL A 54 -28.46 2.80 18.41
CA VAL A 54 -27.73 3.09 17.17
C VAL A 54 -28.16 4.45 16.63
N GLU A 55 -29.47 4.72 16.52
CA GLU A 55 -29.98 6.01 16.05
C GLU A 55 -29.51 7.18 16.92
N ARG A 56 -29.55 7.04 18.25
CA ARG A 56 -29.02 8.06 19.19
C ARG A 56 -27.52 8.27 18.99
N LEU A 57 -26.75 7.20 18.81
CA LEU A 57 -25.31 7.27 18.58
C LEU A 57 -25.00 7.95 17.24
N GLU A 58 -25.75 7.65 16.19
CA GLU A 58 -25.63 8.31 14.89
C GLU A 58 -25.93 9.80 14.98
N HIS A 59 -26.97 10.18 15.73
CA HIS A 59 -27.31 11.59 15.94
C HIS A 59 -26.20 12.33 16.68
N HIS A 60 -25.60 11.70 17.69
CA HIS A 60 -24.44 12.25 18.39
C HIS A 60 -23.22 12.39 17.47
N LEU A 61 -22.92 11.38 16.65
CA LEU A 61 -21.85 11.43 15.65
C LEU A 61 -22.09 12.43 14.50
N ALA A 62 -23.34 12.85 14.29
CA ALA A 62 -23.69 13.88 13.31
C ALA A 62 -23.58 15.31 13.86
N GLY A 63 -23.54 15.48 15.18
CA GLY A 63 -23.34 16.77 15.84
C GLY A 63 -21.89 17.25 15.76
N ALA A 64 -21.68 18.57 15.72
CA ALA A 64 -20.34 19.17 15.73
C ALA A 64 -19.69 19.20 17.14
N ASP A 65 -20.41 18.77 18.17
CA ASP A 65 -19.98 18.78 19.57
C ASP A 65 -19.35 17.43 19.96
N LEU A 66 -18.29 17.03 19.25
CA LEU A 66 -17.45 15.88 19.66
C LEU A 66 -16.46 16.23 20.79
N ASP A 67 -16.55 17.44 21.35
CA ASP A 67 -15.71 17.93 22.46
C ASP A 67 -16.05 17.28 23.81
N ASP A 68 -17.13 16.48 23.90
CA ASP A 68 -17.37 15.62 25.06
C ASP A 68 -16.46 14.37 24.99
N GLU A 69 -15.26 14.48 25.57
CA GLU A 69 -14.23 13.42 25.74
C GLU A 69 -14.75 12.10 26.37
N GLN A 70 -16.03 12.00 26.73
CA GLN A 70 -16.63 10.86 27.42
C GLN A 70 -17.30 9.82 26.50
N VAL A 71 -17.59 10.14 25.24
CA VAL A 71 -18.29 9.19 24.36
C VAL A 71 -17.28 8.33 23.61
N GLN A 72 -17.33 7.00 23.83
CA GLN A 72 -16.54 5.99 23.11
C GLN A 72 -17.42 5.33 22.04
N PRO A 73 -17.67 5.98 20.88
CA PRO A 73 -18.69 5.54 19.92
C PRO A 73 -18.40 4.15 19.36
N ASN A 74 -17.15 3.85 19.04
CA ASN A 74 -16.77 2.55 18.48
C ASN A 74 -16.95 1.41 19.48
N ARG A 75 -16.68 1.65 20.77
CA ARG A 75 -16.93 0.66 21.82
C ARG A 75 -18.42 0.39 22.02
N GLN A 76 -19.24 1.44 22.02
CA GLN A 76 -20.70 1.30 22.10
C GLN A 76 -21.23 0.53 20.90
N LEU A 77 -20.80 0.92 19.69
CA LEU A 77 -21.20 0.28 18.45
C LEU A 77 -20.80 -1.20 18.40
N LEU A 78 -19.59 -1.55 18.83
CA LEU A 78 -19.15 -2.94 18.98
C LEU A 78 -20.08 -3.74 19.89
N THR A 79 -20.51 -3.14 21.01
CA THR A 79 -21.42 -3.79 21.96
C THR A 79 -22.80 -4.00 21.33
N LEU A 80 -23.32 -2.98 20.64
CA LEU A 80 -24.59 -3.04 19.92
C LEU A 80 -24.60 -4.11 18.83
N VAL A 81 -23.53 -4.22 18.03
CA VAL A 81 -23.34 -5.28 17.02
C VAL A 81 -23.39 -6.67 17.67
N ARG A 82 -22.71 -6.86 18.80
CA ARG A 82 -22.75 -8.15 19.55
C ARG A 82 -24.13 -8.45 20.12
N MET A 83 -24.86 -7.44 20.58
CA MET A 83 -26.24 -7.60 21.05
C MET A 83 -27.16 -8.00 19.89
N TYR A 84 -27.04 -7.37 18.71
CA TYR A 84 -27.76 -7.83 17.52
C TYR A 84 -27.43 -9.28 17.16
N ALA A 85 -26.14 -9.65 17.17
CA ALA A 85 -25.68 -10.99 16.85
C ALA A 85 -26.25 -12.07 17.79
N THR A 86 -26.62 -11.70 19.03
CA THR A 86 -27.21 -12.63 20.02
C THR A 86 -28.74 -12.58 20.06
N ALA A 87 -29.35 -11.43 19.77
CA ALA A 87 -30.79 -11.24 19.85
C ALA A 87 -31.51 -11.66 18.56
N ILE A 88 -31.01 -11.28 17.37
CA ILE A 88 -31.71 -11.52 16.10
C ILE A 88 -31.98 -13.01 15.84
N PRO A 89 -31.04 -13.94 16.08
CA PRO A 89 -31.31 -15.37 15.88
C PRO A 89 -32.50 -15.93 16.69
N ARG A 90 -32.92 -15.23 17.75
CA ARG A 90 -34.04 -15.61 18.62
C ARG A 90 -35.38 -14.96 18.22
N LEU A 91 -35.39 -14.06 17.23
CA LEU A 91 -36.61 -13.43 16.74
C LEU A 91 -37.52 -14.44 16.04
N LYS A 92 -38.82 -14.34 16.30
CA LYS A 92 -39.86 -15.13 15.63
C LYS A 92 -40.65 -14.25 14.66
N PHE A 93 -40.64 -14.60 13.38
CA PHE A 93 -41.49 -13.91 12.40
C PHE A 93 -42.96 -14.22 12.59
N ARG A 94 -43.79 -13.19 12.44
CA ARG A 94 -45.25 -13.36 12.37
C ARG A 94 -45.82 -13.03 11.00
N LYS A 95 -45.28 -12.04 10.25
CA LYS A 95 -45.88 -11.58 8.97
C LYS A 95 -44.94 -10.94 7.93
N LYS A 96 -43.74 -10.45 8.30
CA LYS A 96 -42.84 -9.76 7.36
C LYS A 96 -41.74 -10.71 6.86
N PRO A 97 -41.29 -10.55 5.60
CA PRO A 97 -40.10 -11.23 5.11
C PRO A 97 -38.84 -10.80 5.90
N ALA A 98 -37.82 -11.66 5.88
CA ALA A 98 -36.60 -11.46 6.65
C ALA A 98 -35.83 -10.21 6.20
N SER A 99 -35.73 -10.01 4.89
CA SER A 99 -35.10 -8.89 4.22
C SER A 99 -35.73 -7.56 4.61
N GLU A 100 -37.07 -7.47 4.68
CA GLU A 100 -37.77 -6.26 5.15
C GLU A 100 -37.50 -5.95 6.62
N THR A 101 -37.28 -6.99 7.44
CA THR A 101 -37.04 -6.80 8.87
C THR A 101 -35.59 -6.42 9.15
N LEU A 102 -34.65 -6.99 8.40
CA LEU A 102 -33.23 -6.73 8.56
C LEU A 102 -32.79 -5.43 7.89
N ARG A 103 -33.45 -5.01 6.82
CA ARG A 103 -33.08 -3.79 6.07
C ARG A 103 -32.86 -2.55 6.94
N PRO A 104 -33.79 -2.12 7.83
CA PRO A 104 -33.54 -0.94 8.67
C PRO A 104 -32.31 -1.14 9.56
N ILE A 105 -32.23 -2.26 10.26
CA ILE A 105 -31.11 -2.61 11.17
C ILE A 105 -29.77 -2.54 10.44
N VAL A 106 -29.68 -3.20 9.28
CA VAL A 106 -28.44 -3.28 8.51
C VAL A 106 -28.05 -1.93 7.93
N THR A 107 -29.03 -1.15 7.45
CA THR A 107 -28.78 0.17 6.83
C THR A 107 -28.32 1.19 7.87
N GLU A 108 -28.92 1.17 9.07
CA GLU A 108 -28.55 2.03 10.20
C GLU A 108 -27.16 1.66 10.73
N LEU A 109 -26.86 0.37 10.91
CA LEU A 109 -25.51 -0.06 11.30
C LEU A 109 -24.44 0.39 10.28
N ALA A 110 -24.71 0.21 8.99
CA ALA A 110 -23.81 0.64 7.93
C ALA A 110 -23.55 2.16 7.96
N SER A 111 -24.60 2.95 8.21
CA SER A 111 -24.48 4.40 8.36
C SER A 111 -23.69 4.78 9.64
N ALA A 112 -23.91 4.08 10.74
CA ALA A 112 -23.17 4.29 11.98
C ALA A 112 -21.68 3.96 11.80
N PHE A 113 -21.34 2.86 11.10
CA PHE A 113 -19.95 2.51 10.78
C PHE A 113 -19.24 3.59 9.98
N ARG A 114 -19.88 4.15 8.94
CA ARG A 114 -19.29 5.23 8.14
C ARG A 114 -18.97 6.49 8.96
N ARG A 115 -19.76 6.77 9.99
CA ARG A 115 -19.56 7.94 10.86
C ARG A 115 -18.55 7.68 11.98
N ALA A 116 -18.58 6.48 12.56
CA ALA A 116 -17.73 6.11 13.69
C ALA A 116 -16.31 5.67 13.25
N GLY A 117 -16.18 5.09 12.06
CA GLY A 117 -14.96 4.51 11.50
C GLY A 117 -13.73 5.43 11.53
N PRO A 118 -13.83 6.70 11.05
CA PRO A 118 -12.71 7.65 11.07
C PRO A 118 -12.15 7.94 12.46
N HIS A 119 -12.92 7.69 13.52
CA HIS A 119 -12.56 7.95 14.92
C HIS A 119 -12.13 6.68 15.66
N SER A 120 -11.97 5.56 14.95
CA SER A 120 -11.66 4.27 15.56
C SER A 120 -10.18 4.10 15.86
N SER A 121 -9.88 3.50 17.01
CA SER A 121 -8.54 2.95 17.23
C SER A 121 -8.35 1.67 16.41
N ARG A 122 -7.08 1.30 16.20
CA ARG A 122 -6.70 0.06 15.52
C ARG A 122 -7.36 -1.19 16.12
N VAL A 123 -7.44 -1.25 17.45
CA VAL A 123 -8.02 -2.40 18.16
C VAL A 123 -9.54 -2.44 17.97
N GLU A 124 -10.21 -1.29 18.08
CA GLU A 124 -11.66 -1.20 17.91
C GLU A 124 -12.08 -1.55 16.49
N GLY A 125 -11.40 -1.02 15.46
CA GLY A 125 -11.74 -1.31 14.07
C GLY A 125 -11.67 -2.80 13.75
N ARG A 126 -10.64 -3.50 14.23
CA ARG A 126 -10.51 -4.96 14.10
C ARG A 126 -11.62 -5.71 14.81
N GLN A 127 -11.96 -5.29 16.04
CA GLN A 127 -13.02 -5.92 16.81
C GLN A 127 -14.39 -5.73 16.16
N ILE A 128 -14.63 -4.57 15.55
CA ILE A 128 -15.86 -4.29 14.79
C ILE A 128 -15.92 -5.15 13.53
N MET A 129 -14.83 -5.26 12.76
CA MET A 129 -14.77 -6.19 11.62
C MET A 129 -15.11 -7.63 12.04
N GLU A 130 -14.46 -8.15 13.09
CA GLU A 130 -14.73 -9.50 13.59
C GLU A 130 -16.19 -9.67 14.07
N ALA A 131 -16.74 -8.66 14.77
CA ALA A 131 -18.12 -8.70 15.26
C ALA A 131 -19.16 -8.59 14.13
N SER A 132 -18.89 -7.78 13.10
CA SER A 132 -19.72 -7.66 11.90
C SER A 132 -19.70 -8.95 11.08
N ALA A 133 -18.54 -9.58 10.92
CA ALA A 133 -18.42 -10.89 10.28
C ALA A 133 -19.26 -11.96 11.00
N ASP A 134 -19.16 -12.04 12.34
CA ASP A 134 -19.97 -12.94 13.18
C ASP A 134 -21.47 -12.63 13.12
N LEU A 135 -21.84 -11.35 13.13
CA LEU A 135 -23.22 -10.90 12.94
C LEU A 135 -23.76 -11.44 11.61
N VAL A 136 -23.10 -11.18 10.49
CA VAL A 136 -23.56 -11.61 9.16
C VAL A 136 -23.73 -13.11 9.06
N VAL A 137 -22.78 -13.91 9.58
CA VAL A 137 -22.90 -15.38 9.59
C VAL A 137 -24.17 -15.82 10.34
N LYS A 138 -24.45 -15.19 11.49
CA LYS A 138 -25.65 -15.51 12.28
C LYS A 138 -26.93 -15.01 11.63
N LEU A 139 -26.91 -13.86 10.95
CA LEU A 139 -28.05 -13.34 10.19
C LEU A 139 -28.39 -14.22 9.00
N ASP A 140 -27.39 -14.67 8.24
CA ASP A 140 -27.58 -15.57 7.10
C ASP A 140 -28.12 -16.94 7.56
N LEU A 141 -27.54 -17.52 8.62
CA LEU A 141 -28.06 -18.75 9.21
C LEU A 141 -29.50 -18.58 9.67
N TRP A 142 -29.80 -17.51 10.42
CA TRP A 142 -31.14 -17.25 10.92
C TRP A 142 -32.15 -17.08 9.78
N ALA A 143 -31.80 -16.31 8.74
CA ALA A 143 -32.66 -16.10 7.56
C ALA A 143 -32.97 -17.43 6.86
N LYS A 144 -31.99 -18.32 6.72
CA LYS A 144 -32.17 -19.67 6.15
C LYS A 144 -33.08 -20.57 6.98
N THR A 145 -33.17 -20.36 8.29
CA THR A 145 -34.01 -21.16 9.20
C THR A 145 -35.46 -20.68 9.30
N GLN A 146 -35.83 -19.56 8.68
CA GLN A 146 -37.20 -19.07 8.76
C GLN A 146 -38.18 -19.93 7.94
N PRO A 147 -39.44 -20.07 8.38
CA PRO A 147 -40.46 -20.81 7.65
C PRO A 147 -40.78 -20.11 6.31
N ASP A 148 -41.05 -20.92 5.27
CA ASP A 148 -41.50 -20.48 3.94
C ASP A 148 -40.54 -19.55 3.17
N VAL A 149 -39.24 -19.58 3.49
CA VAL A 149 -38.24 -18.74 2.83
C VAL A 149 -37.98 -19.16 1.39
N GLN A 150 -38.15 -18.20 0.48
CA GLN A 150 -37.82 -18.36 -0.93
C GLN A 150 -36.34 -18.04 -1.20
N LYS A 151 -35.79 -18.60 -2.29
CA LYS A 151 -34.40 -18.33 -2.71
C LYS A 151 -34.14 -16.85 -2.96
N ASP A 152 -35.09 -16.15 -3.56
CA ASP A 152 -35.00 -14.71 -3.88
C ASP A 152 -34.95 -13.85 -2.62
N GLU A 153 -35.58 -14.33 -1.54
CA GLU A 153 -35.57 -13.66 -0.25
C GLU A 153 -34.20 -13.81 0.45
N ILE A 154 -33.60 -15.00 0.38
CA ILE A 154 -32.22 -15.23 0.85
C ILE A 154 -31.23 -14.36 0.06
N ALA A 155 -31.38 -14.28 -1.25
CA ALA A 155 -30.55 -13.42 -2.09
C ALA A 155 -30.69 -11.93 -1.70
N SER A 156 -31.91 -11.49 -1.40
CA SER A 156 -32.19 -10.12 -0.93
C SER A 156 -31.54 -9.82 0.42
N CYS A 157 -31.59 -10.77 1.36
CA CYS A 157 -30.87 -10.69 2.63
C CYS A 157 -29.35 -10.59 2.42
N ARG A 158 -28.79 -11.45 1.57
CA ARG A 158 -27.34 -11.48 1.31
C ARG A 158 -26.82 -10.21 0.66
N ALA A 159 -27.60 -9.58 -0.23
CA ALA A 159 -27.25 -8.26 -0.76
C ALA A 159 -27.17 -7.19 0.34
N LEU A 160 -28.04 -7.25 1.35
CA LEU A 160 -27.95 -6.33 2.51
C LEU A 160 -26.68 -6.61 3.32
N TYR A 161 -26.37 -7.88 3.58
CA TYR A 161 -25.18 -8.27 4.34
C TYR A 161 -23.90 -7.88 3.63
N GLN A 162 -23.85 -8.07 2.31
CA GLN A 162 -22.73 -7.65 1.48
C GLN A 162 -22.45 -6.16 1.66
N ASN A 163 -23.48 -5.32 1.54
CA ASN A 163 -23.32 -3.87 1.74
C ASN A 163 -22.80 -3.52 3.14
N LEU A 164 -23.28 -4.23 4.18
CA LEU A 164 -22.80 -4.04 5.55
C LEU A 164 -21.32 -4.39 5.69
N LEU A 165 -20.89 -5.51 5.11
CA LEU A 165 -19.48 -5.92 5.13
C LEU A 165 -18.63 -4.92 4.33
N ASP A 166 -19.09 -4.48 3.16
CA ASP A 166 -18.40 -3.49 2.32
C ASP A 166 -18.17 -2.18 3.08
N ASP A 167 -19.22 -1.67 3.72
CA ASP A 167 -19.18 -0.46 4.54
C ASP A 167 -18.29 -0.64 5.77
N THR A 168 -18.29 -1.84 6.38
CA THR A 168 -17.42 -2.15 7.53
C THR A 168 -15.95 -2.14 7.12
N VAL A 169 -15.57 -2.85 6.05
CA VAL A 169 -14.17 -2.89 5.59
C VAL A 169 -13.69 -1.49 5.24
N THR A 170 -14.48 -0.74 4.47
CA THR A 170 -14.12 0.60 4.00
C THR A 170 -14.02 1.59 5.16
N SER A 171 -14.95 1.56 6.13
CA SER A 171 -14.94 2.53 7.24
C SER A 171 -13.82 2.29 8.25
N TYR A 172 -13.30 1.06 8.34
CA TYR A 172 -12.34 0.64 9.36
C TYR A 172 -10.99 0.19 8.79
N GLU A 173 -10.70 0.46 7.52
CA GLU A 173 -9.49 -0.04 6.84
C GLU A 173 -8.18 0.38 7.53
N GLN A 174 -8.15 1.58 8.12
CA GLN A 174 -7.00 2.09 8.87
C GLN A 174 -6.65 1.23 10.09
N GLY A 175 -7.62 0.46 10.60
CA GLY A 175 -7.44 -0.50 11.68
C GLY A 175 -6.83 -1.84 11.25
N ILE A 176 -6.81 -2.17 9.96
CA ILE A 176 -6.30 -3.46 9.46
C ILE A 176 -4.81 -3.58 9.80
N GLN A 177 -3.96 -2.74 9.20
CA GLN A 177 -2.50 -2.71 9.42
C GLN A 177 -1.86 -4.11 9.45
N ALA A 178 -2.19 -4.97 8.48
CA ALA A 178 -1.68 -6.34 8.41
C ALA A 178 -0.24 -6.44 7.85
N SER A 179 0.42 -5.30 7.63
CA SER A 179 1.80 -5.18 7.13
C SER A 179 2.03 -6.00 5.85
N LEU A 180 1.07 -5.94 4.94
CA LEU A 180 0.99 -6.77 3.76
C LEU A 180 2.16 -6.46 2.81
N GLY A 181 2.49 -5.18 2.60
CA GLY A 181 3.63 -4.74 1.80
C GLY A 181 4.95 -5.32 2.31
N ALA A 182 5.19 -5.24 3.61
CA ALA A 182 6.39 -5.84 4.24
C ALA A 182 6.45 -7.35 4.07
N ARG A 183 5.33 -8.06 4.24
CA ARG A 183 5.26 -9.52 4.13
C ARG A 183 5.47 -10.01 2.69
N ILE A 184 4.78 -9.40 1.74
CA ILE A 184 4.94 -9.69 0.31
C ILE A 184 6.35 -9.32 -0.15
N PHE A 185 6.89 -8.20 0.31
CA PHE A 185 8.25 -7.82 0.01
C PHE A 185 9.27 -8.85 0.54
N ALA A 186 9.09 -9.35 1.76
CA ALA A 186 9.94 -10.39 2.31
C ALA A 186 9.85 -11.72 1.54
N ARG A 187 8.67 -12.05 1.01
CA ARG A 187 8.44 -13.22 0.13
C ARG A 187 9.27 -13.13 -1.15
N TRP A 188 9.22 -11.98 -1.84
CA TRP A 188 9.87 -11.80 -3.15
C TRP A 188 11.34 -11.36 -3.07
N PHE A 189 11.73 -10.68 -2.00
CA PHE A 189 13.08 -10.12 -1.83
C PHE A 189 13.69 -10.49 -0.46
N PRO A 190 13.90 -11.77 -0.16
CA PRO A 190 14.39 -12.21 1.15
C PRO A 190 15.76 -11.63 1.53
N ARG A 191 16.57 -11.22 0.55
CA ARG A 191 17.88 -10.59 0.78
C ARG A 191 17.80 -9.09 1.08
N LEU A 192 16.69 -8.44 0.74
CA LEU A 192 16.46 -7.00 0.93
C LEU A 192 15.49 -6.70 2.07
N SER A 193 14.87 -7.74 2.66
CA SER A 193 13.80 -7.64 3.65
C SER A 193 14.24 -7.13 5.03
N PHE A 194 15.54 -7.00 5.29
CA PHE A 194 16.07 -6.55 6.60
C PHE A 194 15.48 -5.21 7.06
N ARG A 195 15.00 -4.36 6.14
CA ARG A 195 14.39 -3.06 6.45
C ARG A 195 12.86 -3.05 6.45
N SER A 196 12.22 -4.14 6.02
CA SER A 196 10.77 -4.25 5.89
C SER A 196 10.24 -5.31 6.86
N VAL A 197 10.43 -5.06 8.14
CA VAL A 197 9.90 -5.93 9.20
C VAL A 197 8.42 -5.61 9.41
N PRO A 198 7.52 -6.62 9.42
CA PRO A 198 6.12 -6.41 9.75
C PRO A 198 5.94 -5.68 11.10
N ALA A 199 4.98 -4.75 11.17
CA ALA A 199 4.70 -4.02 12.39
C ALA A 199 4.11 -4.95 13.46
N ALA A 200 4.37 -4.69 14.74
CA ALA A 200 3.78 -5.49 15.83
C ALA A 200 2.24 -5.54 15.74
N GLY A 201 1.65 -6.70 16.03
CA GLY A 201 0.21 -6.93 16.00
C GLY A 201 -0.41 -6.95 14.60
N TRP A 202 0.39 -7.20 13.56
CA TRP A 202 -0.10 -7.33 12.19
C TRP A 202 -0.99 -8.57 12.03
N GLU A 203 -0.74 -9.62 12.81
CA GLU A 203 -1.47 -10.88 12.82
C GLU A 203 -2.95 -10.67 13.15
N ASP A 204 -3.25 -9.83 14.14
CA ASP A 204 -4.62 -9.47 14.50
C ASP A 204 -5.35 -8.74 13.36
N GLY A 205 -4.60 -7.95 12.57
CA GLY A 205 -5.11 -7.29 11.38
C GLY A 205 -5.49 -8.28 10.30
N GLN A 206 -4.60 -9.24 10.03
CA GLN A 206 -4.87 -10.33 9.10
C GLN A 206 -6.04 -11.20 9.58
N LYS A 207 -6.13 -11.48 10.88
CA LYS A 207 -7.23 -12.24 11.47
C LYS A 207 -8.58 -11.56 11.25
N ALA A 208 -8.66 -10.24 11.48
CA ALA A 208 -9.88 -9.47 11.25
C ALA A 208 -10.33 -9.54 9.78
N ILE A 209 -9.41 -9.37 8.82
CA ILE A 209 -9.75 -9.46 7.39
C ILE A 209 -10.08 -10.88 6.95
N ASN A 210 -9.40 -11.90 7.48
CA ASN A 210 -9.77 -13.29 7.20
C ASN A 210 -11.20 -13.58 7.67
N ALA A 211 -11.61 -13.06 8.84
CA ALA A 211 -13.00 -13.20 9.30
C ALA A 211 -13.99 -12.55 8.34
N MET A 212 -13.64 -11.40 7.75
CA MET A 212 -14.46 -10.77 6.70
C MET A 212 -14.54 -11.66 5.46
N LEU A 213 -13.40 -12.12 4.92
CA LEU A 213 -13.34 -13.02 3.75
C LEU A 213 -14.17 -14.30 3.96
N ASP A 214 -14.05 -14.92 5.13
CA ASP A 214 -14.83 -16.12 5.51
C ASP A 214 -16.34 -15.81 5.56
N SER A 215 -16.71 -14.61 6.04
CA SER A 215 -18.10 -14.15 6.07
C SER A 215 -18.68 -13.94 4.66
N TYR A 216 -17.93 -13.35 3.72
CA TYR A 216 -18.34 -13.29 2.31
C TYR A 216 -18.55 -14.69 1.71
N GLY A 217 -17.64 -15.63 2.01
CA GLY A 217 -17.79 -17.03 1.61
C GLY A 217 -19.08 -17.66 2.15
N SER A 218 -19.47 -17.34 3.39
CA SER A 218 -20.70 -17.88 4.02
C SER A 218 -22.00 -17.41 3.34
N ILE A 219 -21.97 -16.23 2.71
CA ILE A 219 -23.09 -15.65 1.96
C ILE A 219 -23.04 -15.96 0.45
N ASP A 220 -22.20 -16.93 0.04
CA ASP A 220 -21.96 -17.35 -1.35
C ASP A 220 -21.45 -16.21 -2.26
N PHE A 221 -20.74 -15.22 -1.71
CA PHE A 221 -20.05 -14.20 -2.49
C PHE A 221 -18.58 -14.58 -2.68
N SER A 222 -18.23 -14.96 -3.91
CA SER A 222 -16.91 -15.52 -4.21
C SER A 222 -15.85 -14.44 -4.41
N VAL A 223 -14.59 -14.78 -4.17
CA VAL A 223 -13.46 -13.84 -4.35
C VAL A 223 -13.23 -13.55 -5.84
N GLU A 224 -13.60 -14.46 -6.74
CA GLU A 224 -13.61 -14.23 -8.19
C GLU A 224 -14.62 -13.14 -8.57
N ALA A 225 -15.78 -13.07 -7.89
CA ALA A 225 -16.74 -12.01 -8.11
C ALA A 225 -16.18 -10.65 -7.65
N MET A 226 -15.44 -10.61 -6.54
CA MET A 226 -14.71 -9.41 -6.08
C MET A 226 -13.72 -8.93 -7.15
N ALA A 227 -12.96 -9.84 -7.75
CA ALA A 227 -11.96 -9.53 -8.79
C ALA A 227 -12.56 -8.87 -10.04
N LEU A 228 -13.86 -9.08 -10.31
CA LEU A 228 -14.58 -8.54 -11.47
C LEU A 228 -15.37 -7.27 -11.17
N THR A 229 -15.50 -6.88 -9.90
CA THR A 229 -16.34 -5.76 -9.47
C THR A 229 -15.48 -4.71 -8.75
N PRO A 230 -14.98 -3.69 -9.46
CA PRO A 230 -14.06 -2.73 -8.86
C PRO A 230 -14.74 -1.91 -7.76
N SER A 231 -14.31 -2.10 -6.51
CA SER A 231 -14.61 -1.26 -5.36
C SER A 231 -13.41 -1.21 -4.41
N LEU A 232 -13.31 -0.19 -3.56
CA LEU A 232 -12.22 -0.09 -2.58
C LEU A 232 -12.22 -1.29 -1.61
N CYS A 233 -13.40 -1.68 -1.11
CA CYS A 233 -13.54 -2.87 -0.26
C CYS A 233 -13.04 -4.14 -0.96
N HIS A 234 -13.52 -4.41 -2.18
CA HIS A 234 -13.10 -5.61 -2.92
C HIS A 234 -11.61 -5.59 -3.20
N PHE A 235 -11.03 -4.43 -3.50
CA PHE A 235 -9.59 -4.28 -3.66
C PHE A 235 -8.81 -4.65 -2.39
N ILE A 236 -9.23 -4.15 -1.21
CA ILE A 236 -8.63 -4.48 0.09
C ILE A 236 -8.70 -6.00 0.32
N LEU A 237 -9.89 -6.58 0.17
CA LEU A 237 -10.11 -8.01 0.36
C LEU A 237 -9.25 -8.87 -0.59
N LEU A 238 -9.14 -8.48 -1.87
CA LEU A 238 -8.29 -9.14 -2.85
C LEU A 238 -6.81 -9.03 -2.51
N ALA A 239 -6.34 -7.87 -2.02
CA ALA A 239 -4.95 -7.71 -1.60
C ALA A 239 -4.59 -8.67 -0.46
N HIS A 240 -5.50 -8.85 0.51
CA HIS A 240 -5.31 -9.77 1.63
C HIS A 240 -5.55 -11.24 1.30
N ASN A 241 -6.18 -11.54 0.17
CA ASN A 241 -6.43 -12.90 -0.26
C ASN A 241 -5.11 -13.61 -0.61
N GLN A 242 -4.97 -14.86 -0.15
CA GLN A 242 -3.73 -15.66 -0.31
C GLN A 242 -3.70 -16.47 -1.62
N GLU A 243 -4.77 -16.44 -2.41
CA GLU A 243 -4.89 -17.20 -3.64
C GLU A 243 -4.17 -16.48 -4.80
N ASP A 244 -3.01 -16.99 -5.17
CA ASP A 244 -2.19 -16.44 -6.26
C ASP A 244 -2.92 -16.50 -7.62
N SER A 245 -3.93 -17.38 -7.79
CA SER A 245 -4.71 -17.55 -9.03
C SER A 245 -5.49 -16.28 -9.44
N LEU A 246 -5.83 -15.43 -8.46
CA LEU A 246 -6.62 -14.22 -8.66
C LEU A 246 -5.76 -12.99 -8.92
N LYS A 247 -4.45 -13.08 -8.68
CA LYS A 247 -3.46 -11.99 -8.85
C LYS A 247 -2.93 -11.99 -10.27
N THR A 248 -3.82 -11.68 -11.21
CA THR A 248 -3.54 -11.67 -12.66
C THR A 248 -3.44 -10.24 -13.20
N ILE A 249 -2.80 -10.09 -14.37
CA ILE A 249 -2.78 -8.80 -15.10
C ILE A 249 -4.20 -8.31 -15.42
N ARG A 250 -5.16 -9.21 -15.65
CA ARG A 250 -6.56 -8.84 -15.88
C ARG A 250 -7.20 -8.22 -14.63
N THR A 251 -6.95 -8.82 -13.46
CA THR A 251 -7.42 -8.28 -12.18
C THR A 251 -6.78 -6.94 -11.89
N LEU A 252 -5.47 -6.80 -12.15
CA LEU A 252 -4.75 -5.53 -12.04
C LEU A 252 -5.36 -4.45 -12.94
N SER A 253 -5.62 -4.75 -14.21
CA SER A 253 -6.28 -3.81 -15.14
C SER A 253 -7.65 -3.36 -14.61
N THR A 254 -8.43 -4.30 -14.06
CA THR A 254 -9.76 -4.02 -13.50
C THR A 254 -9.69 -3.13 -12.25
N MET A 255 -8.72 -3.36 -11.38
CA MET A 255 -8.54 -2.63 -10.11
C MET A 255 -7.67 -1.37 -10.26
N LEU A 256 -7.07 -1.13 -11.43
CA LEU A 256 -6.13 -0.03 -11.64
C LEU A 256 -6.70 1.34 -11.27
N PRO A 257 -7.96 1.72 -11.64
CA PRO A 257 -8.50 3.02 -11.26
C PRO A 257 -8.53 3.24 -9.73
N ILE A 258 -8.81 2.19 -8.97
CA ILE A 258 -8.84 2.24 -7.50
C ILE A 258 -7.42 2.37 -6.95
N ILE A 259 -6.47 1.59 -7.48
CA ILE A 259 -5.05 1.66 -7.09
C ILE A 259 -4.51 3.07 -7.32
N ILE A 260 -4.77 3.66 -8.48
CA ILE A 260 -4.33 5.04 -8.80
C ILE A 260 -4.97 6.04 -7.83
N SER A 261 -6.28 5.94 -7.59
CA SER A 261 -6.98 6.82 -6.65
C SER A 261 -6.44 6.69 -5.22
N CYS A 262 -6.14 5.48 -4.76
CA CYS A 262 -5.56 5.22 -3.44
C CYS A 262 -4.16 5.81 -3.31
N ILE A 263 -3.30 5.62 -4.31
CA ILE A 263 -1.95 6.19 -4.34
C ILE A 263 -2.00 7.72 -4.31
N GLN A 264 -2.87 8.32 -5.12
CA GLN A 264 -3.03 9.79 -5.18
C GLN A 264 -3.60 10.37 -3.89
N ALA A 265 -4.52 9.65 -3.24
CA ALA A 265 -5.11 10.04 -1.95
C ALA A 265 -4.21 9.71 -0.74
N ASN A 266 -3.04 9.09 -0.96
CA ASN A 266 -2.14 8.60 0.09
C ASN A 266 -2.85 7.67 1.09
N HIS A 267 -3.64 6.74 0.55
CA HIS A 267 -4.59 5.92 1.28
C HIS A 267 -4.45 4.45 0.87
N THR A 268 -4.59 3.51 1.82
CA THR A 268 -4.58 2.05 1.53
C THR A 268 -3.36 1.61 0.71
N LEU A 269 -2.21 2.21 1.03
CA LEU A 269 -0.97 2.10 0.25
C LEU A 269 -0.27 0.76 0.45
N ASP A 270 -0.40 0.16 1.62
CA ASP A 270 0.20 -1.13 1.95
C ASP A 270 -0.41 -2.23 1.07
N GLU A 271 -1.72 -2.20 0.89
CA GLU A 271 -2.51 -3.05 -0.01
C GLU A 271 -2.17 -2.74 -1.48
N CYS A 272 -2.08 -1.46 -1.87
CA CYS A 272 -1.66 -1.07 -3.22
C CYS A 272 -0.29 -1.65 -3.61
N VAL A 273 0.72 -1.40 -2.79
CA VAL A 273 2.09 -1.81 -3.09
C VAL A 273 2.23 -3.32 -3.01
N SER A 274 1.62 -3.98 -2.03
CA SER A 274 1.63 -5.45 -1.93
C SER A 274 0.94 -6.12 -3.11
N PHE A 275 -0.25 -5.66 -3.50
CA PHE A 275 -0.98 -6.22 -4.63
C PHE A 275 -0.21 -6.05 -5.95
N LEU A 276 0.40 -4.87 -6.16
CA LEU A 276 1.27 -4.63 -7.31
C LEU A 276 2.48 -5.55 -7.31
N LEU A 277 3.22 -5.65 -6.20
CA LEU A 277 4.38 -6.53 -6.11
C LEU A 277 3.99 -7.98 -6.38
N ASP A 278 2.98 -8.49 -5.69
CA ASP A 278 2.59 -9.88 -5.83
C ASP A 278 2.10 -10.20 -7.26
N THR A 279 1.25 -9.33 -7.82
CA THR A 279 0.72 -9.52 -9.19
C THR A 279 1.84 -9.45 -10.24
N LEU A 280 2.74 -8.46 -10.16
CA LEU A 280 3.80 -8.30 -11.15
C LEU A 280 4.85 -9.41 -11.06
N TYR A 281 5.17 -9.90 -9.86
CA TYR A 281 6.15 -10.99 -9.70
C TYR A 281 5.60 -12.37 -10.06
N LEU A 282 4.28 -12.59 -9.92
CA LEU A 282 3.62 -13.80 -10.39
C LEU A 282 3.52 -13.83 -11.93
N ASN A 283 3.46 -12.67 -12.57
CA ASN A 283 3.24 -12.53 -14.01
C ASN A 283 4.49 -11.96 -14.70
N TYR A 284 5.34 -12.84 -15.24
CA TYR A 284 6.55 -12.46 -15.99
C TYR A 284 6.30 -11.96 -17.43
N ALA A 285 5.05 -11.69 -17.79
CA ALA A 285 4.68 -11.26 -19.13
C ALA A 285 4.73 -9.74 -19.26
N GLU A 286 4.94 -9.26 -20.49
CA GLU A 286 4.85 -7.84 -20.79
C GLU A 286 3.47 -7.30 -20.39
N ILE A 287 3.45 -6.19 -19.63
CA ILE A 287 2.22 -5.55 -19.19
C ILE A 287 1.75 -4.52 -20.24
N PRO A 288 0.44 -4.46 -20.51
CA PRO A 288 -0.14 -3.47 -21.41
C PRO A 288 0.15 -2.01 -21.03
N GLU A 289 0.23 -1.13 -22.03
CA GLU A 289 0.53 0.31 -21.85
C GLU A 289 -0.54 1.06 -21.04
N ASP A 290 -1.80 0.64 -21.12
CA ASP A 290 -2.90 1.16 -20.31
C ASP A 290 -2.73 0.88 -18.81
N ILE A 291 -1.85 -0.07 -18.45
CA ILE A 291 -1.46 -0.35 -17.06
C ILE A 291 -0.14 0.32 -16.71
N SER A 292 0.88 0.19 -17.55
CA SER A 292 2.22 0.68 -17.22
C SER A 292 2.30 2.20 -17.16
N ILE A 293 1.61 2.93 -18.06
CA ILE A 293 1.68 4.39 -18.13
C ILE A 293 1.11 5.04 -16.85
N PRO A 294 -0.12 4.70 -16.39
CA PRO A 294 -0.63 5.27 -15.14
C PRO A 294 0.24 4.95 -13.92
N LEU A 295 0.76 3.72 -13.83
CA LEU A 295 1.64 3.32 -12.72
C LEU A 295 2.97 4.07 -12.74
N CYS A 296 3.60 4.20 -13.91
CA CYS A 296 4.81 5.00 -14.09
C CYS A 296 4.60 6.49 -13.81
N THR A 297 3.35 6.98 -13.86
CA THR A 297 3.02 8.36 -13.51
C THR A 297 2.98 8.58 -11.99
N VAL A 298 2.42 7.64 -11.22
CA VAL A 298 2.18 7.85 -9.78
C VAL A 298 3.25 7.26 -8.86
N LEU A 299 3.86 6.13 -9.23
CA LEU A 299 4.82 5.42 -8.39
C LEU A 299 6.12 6.21 -8.12
N PRO A 300 6.69 6.99 -9.06
CA PRO A 300 7.90 7.75 -8.79
C PRO A 300 7.74 8.76 -7.64
N THR A 301 6.61 9.46 -7.60
CA THR A 301 6.28 10.40 -6.52
C THR A 301 6.22 9.68 -5.18
N LEU A 302 5.47 8.58 -5.11
CA LEU A 302 5.31 7.81 -3.87
C LEU A 302 6.65 7.21 -3.41
N ALA A 303 7.47 6.69 -4.32
CA ALA A 303 8.80 6.14 -4.01
C ALA A 303 9.78 7.21 -3.48
N SER A 304 9.55 8.49 -3.79
CA SER A 304 10.49 9.57 -3.50
C SER A 304 10.12 10.43 -2.31
N ALA A 305 8.83 10.67 -2.10
CA ALA A 305 8.34 11.70 -1.19
C ALA A 305 7.57 11.15 0.02
N HIS A 306 7.17 9.88 0.02
CA HIS A 306 6.42 9.32 1.14
C HIS A 306 7.24 9.35 2.44
N PRO A 307 6.68 9.67 3.63
CA PRO A 307 7.43 9.75 4.88
C PRO A 307 8.01 8.40 5.35
N ASP A 308 7.28 7.30 5.15
CA ASP A 308 7.76 5.95 5.49
C ASP A 308 8.82 5.46 4.49
N SER A 309 10.01 5.19 5.00
CA SER A 309 11.14 4.65 4.24
C SER A 309 10.93 3.24 3.69
N SER A 310 10.18 2.38 4.40
CA SER A 310 9.89 1.03 3.94
C SER A 310 8.96 1.09 2.74
N LEU A 311 7.86 1.85 2.85
CA LEU A 311 6.94 2.05 1.73
C LEU A 311 7.66 2.67 0.52
N ARG A 312 8.51 3.70 0.71
CA ARG A 312 9.33 4.25 -0.39
C ARG A 312 10.14 3.17 -1.11
N HIS A 313 10.79 2.29 -0.35
CA HIS A 313 11.62 1.23 -0.92
C HIS A 313 10.80 0.17 -1.67
N GLN A 314 9.68 -0.26 -1.10
CA GLN A 314 8.78 -1.24 -1.71
C GLN A 314 8.16 -0.69 -2.99
N THR A 315 7.70 0.57 -2.97
CA THR A 315 7.19 1.28 -4.16
C THR A 315 8.26 1.41 -5.24
N PHE A 316 9.51 1.72 -4.87
CA PHE A 316 10.61 1.77 -5.83
C PHE A 316 10.85 0.41 -6.51
N ARG A 317 10.72 -0.70 -5.77
CA ARG A 317 10.80 -2.04 -6.36
C ARG A 317 9.61 -2.38 -7.24
N ALA A 318 8.40 -1.95 -6.87
CA ALA A 318 7.23 -2.06 -7.74
C ALA A 318 7.45 -1.29 -9.05
N LEU A 319 7.96 -0.04 -8.99
CA LEU A 319 8.30 0.75 -10.18
C LEU A 319 9.36 0.07 -11.06
N SER A 320 10.44 -0.44 -10.46
CA SER A 320 11.47 -1.20 -11.22
C SER A 320 10.84 -2.39 -11.95
N THR A 321 9.92 -3.10 -11.29
CA THR A 321 9.24 -4.27 -11.87
C THR A 321 8.30 -3.87 -13.02
N VAL A 322 7.45 -2.84 -12.82
CA VAL A 322 6.59 -2.26 -13.86
C VAL A 322 7.42 -1.89 -15.09
N LEU A 323 8.55 -1.21 -14.89
CA LEU A 323 9.44 -0.82 -15.98
C LEU A 323 10.05 -2.02 -16.68
N SER A 324 10.46 -3.07 -15.95
CA SER A 324 11.01 -4.28 -16.53
C SER A 324 10.02 -5.06 -17.40
N LEU A 325 8.74 -5.01 -17.05
CA LEU A 325 7.65 -5.65 -17.79
C LEU A 325 7.01 -4.73 -18.83
N SER A 326 7.44 -3.48 -18.97
CA SER A 326 6.90 -2.55 -19.97
C SER A 326 7.56 -2.74 -21.33
N ALA A 327 6.85 -2.35 -22.39
CA ALA A 327 7.40 -2.28 -23.75
C ALA A 327 8.73 -1.49 -23.77
N PRO A 328 9.79 -1.99 -24.42
CA PRO A 328 11.11 -1.36 -24.37
C PRO A 328 11.16 0.14 -24.75
N PRO A 329 10.40 0.62 -25.76
CA PRO A 329 10.35 2.05 -26.07
C PRO A 329 9.79 2.89 -24.92
N LEU A 330 8.71 2.43 -24.29
CA LEU A 330 8.11 3.10 -23.14
C LEU A 330 9.05 3.09 -21.93
N ARG A 331 9.69 1.94 -21.63
CA ARG A 331 10.69 1.85 -20.55
C ARG A 331 11.81 2.87 -20.75
N LEU A 332 12.32 3.01 -21.98
CA LEU A 332 13.37 3.97 -22.30
C LEU A 332 12.91 5.41 -22.11
N GLN A 333 11.70 5.74 -22.57
CA GLN A 333 11.10 7.07 -22.42
C GLN A 333 10.92 7.44 -20.94
N VAL A 334 10.31 6.56 -20.14
CA VAL A 334 10.09 6.82 -18.72
C VAL A 334 11.42 7.01 -17.98
N LEU A 335 12.44 6.17 -18.27
CA LEU A 335 13.76 6.34 -17.66
C LEU A 335 14.45 7.64 -18.10
N GLN A 336 14.25 8.06 -19.35
CA GLN A 336 14.72 9.36 -19.84
C GLN A 336 14.10 10.50 -19.04
N ASP A 337 12.78 10.45 -18.82
CA ASP A 337 12.04 11.48 -18.08
C ASP A 337 12.47 11.52 -16.62
N LEU A 338 12.57 10.36 -15.95
CA LEU A 338 13.01 10.26 -14.55
C LEU A 338 14.45 10.75 -14.34
N CYS A 339 15.35 10.53 -15.30
CA CYS A 339 16.72 11.04 -15.21
C CYS A 339 16.83 12.54 -15.50
N SER A 340 15.95 13.08 -16.36
CA SER A 340 16.04 14.46 -16.87
C SER A 340 15.28 15.48 -16.04
N ALA A 341 13.99 15.22 -15.79
CA ALA A 341 13.00 16.22 -15.42
C ALA A 341 12.19 15.82 -14.17
N SER A 342 12.77 15.02 -13.27
CA SER A 342 12.06 14.66 -12.05
C SER A 342 12.06 15.81 -11.04
N ASP A 343 10.86 16.17 -10.59
CA ASP A 343 10.61 17.09 -9.46
C ASP A 343 11.23 16.59 -8.14
N PHE A 344 11.67 15.32 -8.11
CA PHE A 344 12.27 14.69 -6.95
C PHE A 344 13.76 14.39 -7.24
N PRO A 345 14.70 15.19 -6.71
CA PRO A 345 16.13 15.00 -6.99
C PRO A 345 16.64 13.60 -6.62
N GLN A 346 16.12 13.01 -5.55
CA GLN A 346 16.39 11.63 -5.14
C GLN A 346 15.94 10.59 -6.16
N MET A 347 14.84 10.82 -6.89
CA MET A 347 14.41 9.93 -7.97
C MET A 347 15.38 10.01 -9.15
N ARG A 348 15.91 11.20 -9.47
CA ARG A 348 16.94 11.32 -10.52
C ARG A 348 18.16 10.48 -10.23
N VAL A 349 18.60 10.45 -8.96
CA VAL A 349 19.69 9.58 -8.50
C VAL A 349 19.30 8.11 -8.65
N ALA A 350 18.15 7.72 -8.10
CA ALA A 350 17.69 6.34 -8.11
C ALA A 350 17.40 5.79 -9.52
N ALA A 351 16.95 6.64 -10.44
CA ALA A 351 16.67 6.30 -11.83
C ALA A 351 17.94 5.86 -12.59
N VAL A 352 19.12 6.38 -12.24
CA VAL A 352 20.39 5.88 -12.81
C VAL A 352 20.60 4.40 -12.43
N GLY A 353 20.19 4.01 -11.23
CA GLY A 353 20.15 2.61 -10.79
C GLY A 353 19.20 1.76 -11.64
N LEU A 354 18.00 2.27 -11.95
CA LEU A 354 17.04 1.59 -12.83
C LEU A 354 17.57 1.45 -14.27
N VAL A 355 18.27 2.46 -14.78
CA VAL A 355 18.96 2.39 -16.06
C VAL A 355 20.04 1.31 -16.04
N LYS A 356 20.84 1.25 -14.97
CA LYS A 356 21.86 0.20 -14.79
C LYS A 356 21.24 -1.20 -14.75
N GLU A 357 20.12 -1.38 -14.05
CA GLU A 357 19.36 -2.64 -14.05
C GLU A 357 18.93 -3.02 -15.49
N ALA A 358 18.35 -2.08 -16.25
CA ALA A 358 17.93 -2.29 -17.64
C ALA A 358 19.09 -2.66 -18.59
N VAL A 359 20.24 -2.01 -18.43
CA VAL A 359 21.46 -2.29 -19.21
C VAL A 359 22.01 -3.68 -18.91
N LEU A 360 22.08 -4.06 -17.62
CA LEU A 360 22.56 -5.39 -17.22
C LEU A 360 21.64 -6.50 -17.73
N GLU A 361 20.32 -6.30 -17.64
CA GLU A 361 19.31 -7.20 -18.19
C GLU A 361 19.46 -7.35 -19.72
N ALA A 362 19.64 -6.24 -20.42
CA ALA A 362 19.82 -6.24 -21.88
C ALA A 362 21.07 -7.00 -22.34
N PHE A 363 22.19 -6.87 -21.63
CA PHE A 363 23.40 -7.63 -21.93
C PHE A 363 23.31 -9.11 -21.54
N GLY A 364 22.52 -9.45 -20.52
CA GLY A 364 22.25 -10.83 -20.10
C GLY A 364 21.24 -11.56 -21.00
N SER A 365 20.47 -10.84 -21.82
CA SER A 365 19.47 -11.41 -22.73
C SER A 365 20.09 -12.33 -23.80
N SER A 366 19.32 -13.33 -24.24
CA SER A 366 19.69 -14.21 -25.35
C SER A 366 19.76 -13.50 -26.70
N ALA A 367 19.09 -12.35 -26.87
CA ALA A 367 19.13 -11.52 -28.06
C ALA A 367 19.46 -10.04 -27.75
N PRO A 368 20.70 -9.71 -27.32
CA PRO A 368 21.01 -8.36 -26.88
C PRO A 368 20.97 -7.32 -28.01
N SER A 369 21.16 -7.73 -29.28
CA SER A 369 21.23 -6.80 -30.41
C SER A 369 19.88 -6.19 -30.80
N SER A 370 18.76 -6.79 -30.38
CA SER A 370 17.42 -6.23 -30.56
C SER A 370 16.95 -5.41 -29.35
N ASN A 371 17.73 -5.38 -28.26
CA ASN A 371 17.37 -4.65 -27.05
C ASN A 371 17.88 -3.19 -27.15
N LEU A 372 16.98 -2.23 -26.94
CA LEU A 372 17.29 -0.80 -27.02
C LEU A 372 18.41 -0.37 -26.06
N PHE A 373 18.49 -0.98 -24.86
CA PHE A 373 19.48 -0.67 -23.83
C PHE A 373 20.88 -1.27 -24.11
N ALA A 374 20.99 -2.21 -25.06
CA ALA A 374 22.26 -2.77 -25.53
C ALA A 374 22.53 -2.38 -27.00
N SER A 375 22.06 -1.19 -27.40
CA SER A 375 22.20 -0.64 -28.76
C SER A 375 22.71 0.82 -28.71
N PRO A 376 23.16 1.40 -29.84
CA PRO A 376 23.59 2.81 -29.87
C PRO A 376 22.48 3.79 -29.49
N ARG A 377 21.20 3.38 -29.60
CA ARG A 377 20.05 4.21 -29.22
C ARG A 377 20.08 4.58 -27.74
N PHE A 378 20.59 3.69 -26.88
CA PHE A 378 20.79 3.95 -25.47
C PHE A 378 21.62 5.22 -25.24
N LEU A 379 22.82 5.30 -25.83
CA LEU A 379 23.69 6.47 -25.67
C LEU A 379 23.14 7.72 -26.34
N GLN A 380 22.45 7.58 -27.46
CA GLN A 380 21.82 8.73 -28.12
C GLN A 380 20.76 9.40 -27.23
N VAL A 381 19.97 8.59 -26.52
CA VAL A 381 18.86 9.08 -25.69
C VAL A 381 19.33 9.48 -24.30
N LEU A 382 20.02 8.56 -23.59
CA LEU A 382 20.37 8.74 -22.19
C LEU A 382 21.79 9.31 -21.98
N GLY A 383 22.69 9.17 -22.94
CA GLY A 383 24.08 9.63 -22.81
C GLY A 383 24.21 11.12 -22.47
N PRO A 384 23.52 12.04 -23.16
CA PRO A 384 23.56 13.48 -22.85
C PRO A 384 23.02 13.85 -21.46
N ILE A 385 22.19 12.99 -20.85
CA ILE A 385 21.59 13.19 -19.52
C ILE A 385 22.48 12.58 -18.43
N LEU A 386 22.99 11.37 -18.67
CA LEU A 386 23.76 10.61 -17.69
C LEU A 386 25.21 11.10 -17.60
N PHE A 387 25.86 11.34 -18.74
CA PHE A 387 27.29 11.64 -18.80
C PHE A 387 27.60 13.13 -18.93
N ARG A 388 26.79 13.95 -18.25
CA ARG A 388 26.97 15.38 -18.12
C ARG A 388 26.45 15.82 -16.75
N PRO A 389 27.11 16.77 -16.05
CA PRO A 389 26.59 17.35 -14.83
C PRO A 389 25.25 18.08 -15.06
N ASN A 390 24.42 18.17 -14.02
CA ASN A 390 23.21 18.97 -14.01
C ASN A 390 23.17 19.91 -12.77
N PRO A 391 23.24 21.24 -12.96
CA PRO A 391 23.34 21.92 -14.24
C PRO A 391 24.69 21.67 -14.96
N PRO A 392 24.80 21.87 -16.28
CA PRO A 392 26.02 21.60 -17.03
C PRO A 392 27.29 22.29 -16.53
N ASP A 393 27.13 23.43 -15.87
CA ASP A 393 28.15 24.28 -15.29
C ASP A 393 28.36 24.01 -13.79
N PHE A 394 27.84 22.91 -13.24
CA PHE A 394 27.96 22.56 -11.82
C PHE A 394 29.42 22.59 -11.29
N PHE A 395 30.40 22.30 -12.15
CA PHE A 395 31.83 22.35 -11.81
C PHE A 395 32.54 23.62 -12.31
N SER A 396 31.81 24.64 -12.77
CA SER A 396 32.35 25.88 -13.32
C SER A 396 31.55 27.10 -12.85
N PRO A 397 31.95 27.76 -11.75
CA PRO A 397 33.20 27.60 -10.99
C PRO A 397 33.24 26.33 -10.12
N VAL A 398 34.41 26.01 -9.55
CA VAL A 398 34.57 24.89 -8.61
C VAL A 398 33.60 25.09 -7.44
N PRO A 399 32.67 24.15 -7.16
CA PRO A 399 31.68 24.31 -6.10
C PRO A 399 32.34 24.25 -4.72
N SER A 400 31.79 24.99 -3.76
CA SER A 400 32.18 24.85 -2.36
C SER A 400 31.70 23.51 -1.80
N LEU A 401 32.32 23.07 -0.69
CA LEU A 401 31.86 21.86 0.00
C LEU A 401 30.40 21.95 0.46
N THR A 402 29.93 23.11 0.89
CA THR A 402 28.54 23.30 1.31
C THR A 402 27.57 23.05 0.16
N VAL A 403 27.90 23.56 -1.04
CA VAL A 403 27.10 23.31 -2.25
C VAL A 403 27.09 21.83 -2.62
N LEU A 404 28.21 21.12 -2.42
CA LEU A 404 28.27 19.67 -2.66
C LEU A 404 27.46 18.87 -1.64
N GLU A 405 27.42 19.29 -0.38
CA GLU A 405 26.64 18.64 0.68
C GLU A 405 25.13 18.84 0.50
N GLU A 406 24.71 20.04 0.10
CA GLU A 406 23.29 20.39 -0.09
C GLU A 406 22.73 19.87 -1.43
N SER A 407 23.60 19.56 -2.39
CA SER A 407 23.22 19.07 -3.71
C SER A 407 23.07 17.55 -3.74
N SER A 408 22.07 17.06 -4.47
CA SER A 408 21.93 15.64 -4.82
C SER A 408 22.83 15.20 -5.98
N GLU A 409 23.43 16.16 -6.67
CA GLU A 409 24.21 15.93 -7.89
C GLU A 409 25.44 15.02 -7.65
N PRO A 410 26.23 15.16 -6.58
CA PRO A 410 27.34 14.24 -6.31
C PRO A 410 26.89 12.78 -6.20
N ALA A 411 25.75 12.52 -5.54
CA ALA A 411 25.20 11.17 -5.44
C ALA A 411 24.76 10.63 -6.82
N ARG A 412 24.12 11.47 -7.64
CA ARG A 412 23.76 11.11 -9.02
C ARG A 412 24.99 10.76 -9.85
N LEU A 413 26.04 11.58 -9.74
CA LEU A 413 27.29 11.40 -10.46
C LEU A 413 28.00 10.11 -10.05
N VAL A 414 28.02 9.76 -8.76
CA VAL A 414 28.54 8.46 -8.30
C VAL A 414 27.82 7.29 -8.98
N GLU A 415 26.48 7.34 -9.08
CA GLU A 415 25.72 6.31 -9.81
C GLU A 415 26.03 6.31 -11.31
N CYS A 416 26.22 7.49 -11.93
CA CYS A 416 26.60 7.60 -13.34
C CYS A 416 27.99 7.03 -13.61
N LEU A 417 28.96 7.25 -12.71
CA LEU A 417 30.30 6.66 -12.78
C LEU A 417 30.23 5.14 -12.61
N ALA A 418 29.39 4.65 -11.70
CA ALA A 418 29.16 3.21 -11.52
C ALA A 418 28.54 2.56 -12.77
N LEU A 419 27.60 3.25 -13.43
CA LEU A 419 27.04 2.82 -14.71
C LEU A 419 28.08 2.83 -15.83
N LEU A 420 28.88 3.89 -15.94
CA LEU A 420 29.96 3.98 -16.93
C LEU A 420 30.96 2.83 -16.77
N TYR A 421 31.36 2.54 -15.54
CA TYR A 421 32.21 1.39 -15.21
C TYR A 421 31.60 0.07 -15.69
N VAL A 422 30.30 -0.15 -15.43
CA VAL A 422 29.58 -1.34 -15.91
C VAL A 422 29.56 -1.41 -17.43
N LEU A 423 29.25 -0.30 -18.13
CA LEU A 423 29.23 -0.25 -19.59
C LEU A 423 30.60 -0.57 -20.19
N ILE A 424 31.67 0.01 -19.63
CA ILE A 424 33.05 -0.28 -20.06
C ILE A 424 33.34 -1.76 -19.92
N LEU A 425 33.00 -2.41 -18.79
CA LEU A 425 33.34 -3.82 -18.58
C LEU A 425 32.45 -4.82 -19.33
N GLN A 426 31.14 -4.53 -19.45
CA GLN A 426 30.16 -5.47 -20.01
C GLN A 426 30.02 -5.33 -21.52
N ASP A 427 30.14 -4.13 -22.08
CA ASP A 427 29.96 -3.91 -23.52
C ASP A 427 31.22 -4.22 -24.34
N LYS A 428 31.73 -5.45 -24.19
CA LYS A 428 32.97 -5.91 -24.85
C LYS A 428 32.93 -5.85 -26.37
N LYS A 429 31.73 -5.93 -26.95
CA LYS A 429 31.49 -5.85 -28.39
C LYS A 429 31.13 -4.45 -28.87
N ASN A 430 31.18 -3.45 -27.98
CA ASN A 430 30.86 -2.05 -28.27
C ASN A 430 29.50 -1.87 -28.96
N LYS A 431 28.48 -2.60 -28.51
CA LYS A 431 27.13 -2.55 -29.09
C LYS A 431 26.44 -1.22 -28.83
N THR A 432 26.73 -0.59 -27.69
CA THR A 432 26.19 0.73 -27.35
C THR A 432 26.97 1.87 -27.99
N GLY A 433 28.17 1.61 -28.50
CA GLY A 433 29.10 2.65 -28.96
C GLY A 433 29.90 3.32 -27.83
N ILE A 434 29.77 2.87 -26.58
CA ILE A 434 30.43 3.53 -25.43
C ILE A 434 31.96 3.50 -25.52
N ARG A 435 32.52 2.45 -26.15
CA ARG A 435 33.95 2.28 -26.36
C ARG A 435 34.46 3.04 -27.60
N ASP A 436 33.57 3.73 -28.33
CA ASP A 436 33.99 4.58 -29.44
C ASP A 436 34.86 5.72 -28.92
N ARG A 437 35.97 5.97 -29.61
CA ARG A 437 36.96 6.97 -29.20
C ARG A 437 36.33 8.36 -29.04
N ASP A 438 35.40 8.73 -29.91
CA ASP A 438 34.77 10.04 -29.89
C ASP A 438 33.77 10.17 -28.72
N ASN A 439 33.07 9.09 -28.37
CA ASN A 439 32.19 9.05 -27.20
C ASN A 439 33.00 9.15 -25.90
N LEU A 440 34.07 8.35 -25.76
CA LEU A 440 34.95 8.42 -24.58
C LEU A 440 35.60 9.80 -24.43
N LYS A 441 36.09 10.40 -25.52
CA LYS A 441 36.61 11.78 -25.49
C LYS A 441 35.55 12.79 -25.07
N ASN A 442 34.31 12.62 -25.52
CA ASN A 442 33.26 13.53 -25.14
C ASN A 442 32.90 13.39 -23.65
N ILE A 443 32.82 12.17 -23.13
CA ILE A 443 32.58 11.89 -21.70
C ILE A 443 33.74 12.42 -20.85
N GLU A 444 34.97 12.22 -21.29
CA GLU A 444 36.16 12.77 -20.65
C GLU A 444 36.07 14.29 -20.54
N ARG A 445 35.74 14.98 -21.64
CA ARG A 445 35.60 16.43 -21.68
C ARG A 445 34.41 16.96 -20.85
N GLN A 446 33.25 16.29 -20.90
CA GLN A 446 32.01 16.79 -20.33
C GLN A 446 31.79 16.37 -18.86
N LEU A 447 32.42 15.28 -18.42
CA LEU A 447 32.16 14.68 -17.12
C LEU A 447 33.44 14.41 -16.32
N LEU A 448 34.31 13.52 -16.82
CA LEU A 448 35.42 12.99 -16.00
C LEU A 448 36.49 14.07 -15.72
N GLY A 449 36.88 14.83 -16.75
CA GLY A 449 37.85 15.93 -16.63
C GLY A 449 37.42 17.01 -15.63
N PRO A 450 36.19 17.56 -15.72
CA PRO A 450 35.65 18.48 -14.72
C PRO A 450 35.68 17.91 -13.29
N ILE A 451 35.27 16.65 -13.10
CA ILE A 451 35.30 15.99 -11.78
C ILE A 451 36.74 15.89 -11.26
N ARG A 452 37.70 15.41 -12.08
CA ARG A 452 39.11 15.29 -11.68
C ARG A 452 39.70 16.65 -11.29
N LYS A 453 39.41 17.70 -12.06
CA LYS A 453 39.86 19.07 -11.75
C LYS A 453 39.31 19.53 -10.40
N THR A 454 38.00 19.37 -10.17
CA THR A 454 37.37 19.75 -8.90
C THR A 454 37.94 18.95 -7.72
N LEU A 455 38.11 17.63 -7.86
CA LEU A 455 38.71 16.79 -6.82
C LEU A 455 40.14 17.21 -6.51
N SER A 456 40.95 17.52 -7.53
CA SER A 456 42.34 17.98 -7.33
C SER A 456 42.44 19.31 -6.60
N VAL A 457 41.45 20.19 -6.71
CA VAL A 457 41.42 21.47 -5.99
C VAL A 457 40.96 21.23 -4.55
N LEU A 458 39.83 20.53 -4.37
CA LEU A 458 39.19 20.39 -3.06
C LEU A 458 39.92 19.42 -2.12
N LEU A 459 40.49 18.32 -2.64
CA LEU A 459 41.24 17.36 -1.79
C LEU A 459 42.60 17.91 -1.35
N ASN A 460 43.15 18.89 -2.07
CA ASN A 460 44.40 19.56 -1.71
C ASN A 460 44.20 20.82 -0.87
N ASP A 461 42.94 21.22 -0.61
CA ASP A 461 42.64 22.37 0.23
C ASP A 461 42.75 21.99 1.73
N PRO A 462 43.67 22.62 2.50
CA PRO A 462 43.90 22.29 3.90
C PRO A 462 42.69 22.54 4.80
N GLU A 463 41.72 23.36 4.38
CA GLU A 463 40.47 23.55 5.13
C GLU A 463 39.52 22.35 5.01
N VAL A 464 39.61 21.59 3.92
CA VAL A 464 38.82 20.35 3.72
C VAL A 464 39.32 19.24 4.66
N ALA A 465 40.64 19.15 4.87
CA ALA A 465 41.24 18.19 5.80
C ALA A 465 40.84 18.41 7.27
N LYS A 466 40.38 19.62 7.61
CA LYS A 466 39.92 19.99 8.96
C LYS A 466 38.42 19.75 9.18
N LYS A 467 37.64 19.48 8.12
CA LYS A 467 36.19 19.28 8.24
C LYS A 467 35.83 17.88 8.70
N HIS A 468 34.61 17.73 9.22
CA HIS A 468 34.06 16.44 9.62
C HIS A 468 34.01 15.45 8.46
N VAL A 469 34.21 14.16 8.75
CA VAL A 469 34.24 13.05 7.77
C VAL A 469 33.04 13.08 6.83
N HIS A 470 31.84 13.39 7.33
CA HIS A 470 30.60 13.44 6.53
C HIS A 470 30.63 14.48 5.40
N ALA A 471 31.31 15.62 5.59
CA ALA A 471 31.47 16.67 4.59
C ALA A 471 32.31 16.21 3.39
N VAL A 472 33.22 15.26 3.62
CA VAL A 472 34.21 14.82 2.63
C VAL A 472 33.75 13.53 1.91
N LEU A 473 32.77 12.80 2.46
CA LEU A 473 32.25 11.54 1.88
C LEU A 473 31.86 11.65 0.39
N PRO A 474 31.16 12.70 -0.08
CA PRO A 474 30.83 12.83 -1.51
C PRO A 474 32.07 12.89 -2.40
N LEU A 475 33.12 13.58 -1.96
CA LEU A 475 34.38 13.67 -2.69
C LEU A 475 35.11 12.33 -2.75
N VAL A 476 35.15 11.61 -1.63
CA VAL A 476 35.77 10.27 -1.57
C VAL A 476 35.05 9.30 -2.50
N ALA A 477 33.71 9.32 -2.52
CA ALA A 477 32.92 8.46 -3.39
C ALA A 477 33.14 8.77 -4.88
N LEU A 478 33.22 10.06 -5.25
CA LEU A 478 33.53 10.48 -6.62
C LEU A 478 34.95 10.07 -7.02
N ASN A 479 35.95 10.30 -6.15
CA ASN A 479 37.33 9.94 -6.41
C ASN A 479 37.49 8.42 -6.63
N ALA A 480 36.91 7.61 -5.75
CA ALA A 480 36.90 6.15 -5.90
C ALA A 480 36.18 5.70 -7.19
N GLY A 481 35.15 6.42 -7.62
CA GLY A 481 34.47 6.17 -8.89
C GLY A 481 35.37 6.43 -10.10
N ILE A 482 36.09 7.54 -10.10
CA ILE A 482 37.05 7.89 -11.16
C ILE A 482 38.19 6.88 -11.24
N GLU A 483 38.82 6.54 -10.12
CA GLU A 483 39.93 5.57 -10.07
C GLU A 483 39.53 4.23 -10.69
N ARG A 484 38.33 3.72 -10.36
CA ARG A 484 37.80 2.48 -10.94
C ARG A 484 37.58 2.56 -12.45
N ILE A 485 37.16 3.72 -12.95
CA ILE A 485 36.98 3.94 -14.39
C ILE A 485 38.33 3.96 -15.09
N ASP A 486 39.32 4.68 -14.53
CA ASP A 486 40.67 4.78 -15.09
C ASP A 486 41.33 3.39 -15.16
N GLU A 487 41.22 2.59 -14.09
CA GLU A 487 41.65 1.19 -14.07
C GLU A 487 40.95 0.35 -15.13
N ALA A 488 39.63 0.50 -15.30
CA ALA A 488 38.86 -0.25 -16.29
C ALA A 488 39.24 0.12 -17.73
N ILE A 489 39.41 1.41 -18.01
CA ILE A 489 39.85 1.93 -19.33
C ILE A 489 41.25 1.39 -19.66
N GLN A 490 42.18 1.44 -18.70
CA GLN A 490 43.52 0.92 -18.87
C GLN A 490 43.52 -0.58 -19.11
N LYS A 491 42.77 -1.34 -18.30
CA LYS A 491 42.66 -2.80 -18.40
C LYS A 491 42.08 -3.26 -19.73
N GLU A 492 41.09 -2.54 -20.25
CA GLU A 492 40.45 -2.85 -21.54
C GLU A 492 41.22 -2.27 -22.74
N GLY A 493 42.35 -1.60 -22.53
CA GLY A 493 43.19 -1.04 -23.59
C GLY A 493 42.54 0.10 -24.37
N LEU A 494 41.59 0.81 -23.75
CA LEU A 494 40.88 1.93 -24.37
C LEU A 494 41.75 3.19 -24.26
N GLN A 495 42.07 3.84 -25.39
CA GLN A 495 42.85 5.08 -25.38
C GLN A 495 41.97 6.25 -24.93
N THR A 496 42.14 6.71 -23.69
CA THR A 496 41.79 8.08 -23.30
C THR A 496 42.96 8.99 -23.69
N LEU A 497 42.71 9.98 -24.55
CA LEU A 497 43.69 11.04 -24.77
C LEU A 497 43.67 11.90 -23.50
N HIS A 498 44.72 11.79 -22.68
CA HIS A 498 45.02 12.76 -21.64
C HIS A 498 45.10 14.18 -22.20
#